data_AF-A0A6L8BD18-F1
#
_entry.id   AF-A0A6L8BD18-F1
#
_cell.length_a   1.000
_cell.length_b   1.000
_cell.length_c   1.000
_cell.angle_alpha   90.00
_cell.angle_beta   90.00
_cell.angle_gamma   90.00
#
_symmetry.space_group_name_H-M   'P 1'
#
loop_
_entity.id
_entity.type
_entity.pdbx_description
1 polymer ?
#
loop_
_entity_poly.entity_id
_entity_poly.type
_entity_poly.pdbx_seq_one_letter_code
_entity_poly.pdbx_strand_id
1 'polypeptide(L)' 'GLAIVKHALQRHGASLSIQSEVGEGSLFTCQFPDTRLVARGGPARAVG' A
#
# COMPACT_ATOMS: atom_id res chain seq x y z
N GLY A 1 13.75 9.85 -5.12
CA GLY A 1 12.74 8.77 -5.22
C GLY A 1 11.73 8.83 -4.09
N LEU A 2 12.15 8.55 -2.86
CA LEU A 2 11.23 8.38 -1.70
C LEU A 2 10.35 9.59 -1.38
N ALA A 3 10.80 10.81 -1.66
CA ALA A 3 9.96 12.01 -1.50
C ALA A 3 8.70 11.97 -2.38
N ILE A 4 8.81 11.48 -3.62
CA ILE A 4 7.68 11.33 -4.55
C ILE A 4 6.72 10.25 -4.04
N VAL A 5 7.26 9.12 -3.57
CA VAL A 5 6.46 8.02 -2.99
C VAL A 5 5.72 8.50 -1.75
N LYS A 6 6.41 9.21 -0.84
CA LYS A 6 5.80 9.78 0.37
C LYS A 6 4.67 10.73 0.01
N HIS A 7 4.87 11.61 -0.97
CA HIS A 7 3.83 12.52 -1.42
C HIS A 7 2.61 11.78 -2.01
N ALA A 8 2.84 10.75 -2.84
CA ALA A 8 1.77 9.93 -3.39
C ALA A 8 0.97 9.21 -2.28
N LEU A 9 1.66 8.64 -1.28
CA LEU A 9 1.01 7.99 -0.14
C LEU A 9 0.20 8.99 0.70
N GLN A 10 0.74 10.18 0.98
CA GLN A 10 0.02 11.23 1.70
C GLN A 10 -1.28 11.63 0.99
N ARG A 11 -1.24 11.81 -0.34
CA ARG A 11 -2.44 12.08 -1.15
C ARG A 11 -3.47 10.95 -1.08
N HIS A 12 -3.02 9.74 -0.75
CA HIS A 12 -3.84 8.57 -0.57
C HIS A 12 -4.17 8.25 0.90
N GLY A 13 -3.88 9.15 1.84
CA GLY A 13 -4.13 8.90 3.27
C GLY A 13 -3.32 7.73 3.83
N ALA A 14 -2.21 7.38 3.17
CA ALA A 14 -1.33 6.28 3.50
C ALA A 14 0.00 6.79 4.08
N SER A 15 0.72 5.93 4.79
CA SER A 15 2.05 6.21 5.36
C SER A 15 3.13 5.30 4.79
N LEU A 16 4.38 5.79 4.85
CA LEU A 16 5.58 5.02 4.51
C LEU A 16 6.39 4.77 5.79
N SER A 17 6.67 3.50 6.09
CA SER A 17 7.62 3.05 7.10
C SER A 17 8.86 2.50 6.43
N ILE A 18 10.03 2.74 7.02
CA ILE A 18 11.33 2.28 6.52
C ILE A 18 12.10 1.68 7.68
N GLN A 19 12.57 0.45 7.51
CA GLN A 19 13.49 -0.21 8.43
C GLN A 19 14.75 -0.55 7.65
N SER A 20 15.93 -0.31 8.22
CA SER A 20 17.19 -0.62 7.53
C SER A 20 18.23 -1.06 8.52
N GLU A 21 18.98 -2.08 8.13
CA GLU A 21 20.08 -2.65 8.89
C GLU A 21 21.31 -2.80 7.99
N VAL A 22 22.48 -2.44 8.52
CA VAL A 22 23.73 -2.46 7.76
C VAL A 22 24.09 -3.90 7.43
N GLY A 23 24.27 -4.20 6.14
CA GLY A 23 24.55 -5.56 5.67
C GLY A 23 23.29 -6.36 5.27
N GLU A 24 22.12 -5.97 5.78
CA GLU A 24 20.84 -6.67 5.52
C GLU A 24 19.94 -5.92 4.52
N GLY A 25 20.24 -4.62 4.29
CA GLY A 25 19.51 -3.77 3.35
C GLY A 25 18.38 -2.99 4.02
N SER A 26 17.33 -2.70 3.25
CA SER A 26 16.23 -1.84 3.69
C SER A 26 14.87 -2.42 3.31
N LEU A 27 13.95 -2.45 4.28
CA LEU A 27 12.54 -2.77 4.10
C LEU A 27 11.73 -1.48 4.03
N PHE A 28 10.92 -1.35 2.98
CA PHE A 28 9.98 -0.25 2.79
C PHE A 28 8.56 -0.79 2.87
N THR A 29 7.71 -0.20 3.71
CA THR A 29 6.33 -0.67 3.90
C THR A 29 5.36 0.50 3.76
N CYS A 30 4.39 0.35 2.86
CA CYS A 30 3.30 1.30 2.66
C CYS A 30 2.07 0.82 3.43
N GLN A 31 1.53 1.63 4.36
CA GLN A 31 0.29 1.32 5.06
C GLN A 31 -0.85 2.18 4.50
N PHE A 32 -1.86 1.54 3.91
CA PHE A 32 -3.08 2.19 3.44
C PHE A 32 -4.21 1.96 4.46
N PRO A 33 -5.13 2.91 4.64
CA PRO A 33 -6.28 2.73 5.52
C PRO A 33 -7.27 1.74 4.91
N ASP A 34 -8.01 1.01 5.76
CA ASP A 34 -8.98 -0.02 5.33
C ASP A 34 -10.08 0.54 4.43
N THR A 35 -10.39 1.83 4.55
CA THR A 35 -11.33 2.55 3.67
C THR A 35 -10.93 2.54 2.19
N ARG A 36 -9.70 2.14 1.87
CA ARG A 36 -9.18 2.01 0.50
C ARG A 36 -9.20 0.58 -0.03
N LEU A 37 -9.65 -0.38 0.78
CA LEU A 37 -9.88 -1.74 0.31
C LEU A 37 -11.12 -1.75 -0.58
N VAL A 38 -10.94 -2.23 -1.82
CA VAL A 38 -12.05 -2.51 -2.72
C VAL A 38 -12.34 -4.00 -2.63
N ALA A 39 -13.61 -4.35 -2.38
CA ALA A 39 -14.02 -5.75 -2.44
C ALA A 39 -13.63 -6.30 -3.82
N ARG A 40 -13.00 -7.49 -3.86
CA ARG A 40 -12.75 -8.14 -5.15
C ARG A 40 -14.10 -8.41 -5.79
N GLY A 41 -14.44 -7.63 -6.81
CA GLY A 41 -15.62 -7.87 -7.63
C GLY A 41 -15.45 -9.17 -8.40
N GLY A 42 -15.83 -10.29 -7.80
CA GLY A 42 -16.08 -11.52 -8.55
C GLY A 42 -17.45 -11.37 -9.24
N PRO A 43 -17.61 -11.80 -10.51
CA PRO A 43 -18.94 -11.86 -11.09
C PRO A 43 -19.79 -12.78 -10.22
N ALA A 44 -20.98 -12.31 -9.82
CA ALA A 44 -22.02 -13.21 -9.32
C ALA A 44 -22.26 -14.24 -10.43
N ARG A 45 -21.84 -15.50 -10.21
CA ARG A 45 -22.17 -16.58 -11.14
C ARG A 45 -23.68 -16.74 -11.12
N ALA A 46 -24.36 -16.18 -12.12
CA ALA A 46 -25.70 -16.58 -12.47
C ALA A 46 -25.62 -18.04 -12.92
N VAL A 47 -25.99 -18.94 -12.02
CA VAL A 47 -26.34 -20.32 -12.34
C VAL A 47 -27.73 -20.28 -12.96
N GLY A 48 -27.77 -20.45 -14.28
CA GLY A 48 -28.98 -20.92 -14.98
C GLY A 48 -29.09 -22.43 -14.90
#